data_AF-A0A9E0VQI0-F1
#
_entry.id   AF-A0A9E0VQI0-F1
#
_cell.length_a   1.000
_cell.length_b   1.000
_cell.length_c   1.000
_cell.angle_alpha   90.00
_cell.angle_beta   90.00
_cell.angle_gamma   90.00
#
_symmetry.space_group_name_H-M   'P 1'
#
loop_
_entity.id
_entity.type
_entity.pdbx_description
1 polymer ?
#
loop_
_entity_poly.entity_id
_entity_poly.type
_entity_poly.pdbx_seq_one_letter_code
_entity_poly.pdbx_strand_id
1 'polypeptide(L)'
;KLIPLLTNDMDSDPSEIIDIYRKRWEIELLFKQMKQNFPLKYFYGESANAIKIQIWVTLIANFLLMLMRKGLRRSWSFSGLATMVRITLMYYVDFYSLFNYPEKDWEAYLKEKAESPPEPSLFD
;
A
#
# COMPACT_ATOMS: atom_id res chain seq x y z
N LYS A 1 -1.94 23.64 26.49
CA LYS A 1 -0.96 24.49 25.76
C LYS A 1 -1.75 25.23 24.69
N LEU A 2 -1.80 26.57 24.73
CA LEU A 2 -2.51 27.36 23.72
C LEU A 2 -1.65 27.43 22.44
N ILE A 3 -2.25 27.22 21.28
CA ILE A 3 -1.58 27.30 19.97
C ILE A 3 -2.23 28.44 19.19
N PRO A 4 -1.55 29.58 19.00
CA PRO A 4 -2.05 30.65 18.14
C PRO A 4 -1.95 30.22 16.67
N LEU A 5 -3.05 30.38 15.93
CA LEU A 5 -3.15 30.06 14.50
C LEU A 5 -3.40 31.35 13.72
N LEU A 6 -2.67 31.53 12.61
CA LEU A 6 -2.90 32.61 11.66
C LEU A 6 -3.41 32.00 10.35
N THR A 7 -4.51 32.53 9.84
CA THR A 7 -5.19 32.05 8.64
C THR A 7 -5.56 33.23 7.76
N ASN A 8 -5.50 33.04 6.44
CA ASN A 8 -6.03 33.99 5.46
C ASN A 8 -7.50 33.66 5.07
N ASP A 9 -7.99 32.52 5.53
CA ASP A 9 -9.38 32.11 5.37
C ASP A 9 -10.21 32.70 6.51
N MET A 10 -11.10 33.64 6.15
CA MET A 10 -11.98 34.36 7.06
C MET A 10 -13.44 33.91 6.95
N ASP A 11 -13.74 33.01 6.01
CA ASP A 11 -15.10 32.54 5.71
C ASP A 11 -15.43 31.23 6.42
N SER A 12 -14.42 30.35 6.60
CA SER A 12 -14.56 29.07 7.29
C SER A 12 -14.72 29.24 8.80
N ASP A 13 -15.45 28.31 9.44
CA ASP A 13 -15.63 28.34 10.90
C ASP A 13 -14.29 28.07 11.62
N PRO A 14 -14.02 28.71 12.77
CA PRO A 14 -12.79 28.48 13.54
C PRO A 14 -12.53 27.00 13.86
N SER A 15 -13.58 26.19 14.04
CA SER A 15 -13.45 24.75 14.27
C SER A 15 -12.88 24.00 13.05
N GLU A 16 -13.30 24.36 11.84
CA GLU A 16 -12.77 23.79 10.61
C GLU A 16 -11.30 24.14 10.40
N ILE A 17 -10.92 25.39 10.70
CA ILE A 17 -9.53 25.86 10.61
C ILE A 17 -8.63 25.08 11.59
N ILE A 18 -9.11 24.81 12.80
CA ILE A 18 -8.42 23.98 13.78
C ILE A 18 -8.27 22.54 13.26
N ASP A 19 -9.31 21.96 12.66
CA ASP A 19 -9.27 20.60 12.13
C ASP A 19 -8.32 20.47 10.93
N ILE A 20 -8.28 21.46 10.05
CA ILE A 20 -7.29 21.54 8.97
C ILE A 20 -5.87 21.61 9.56
N TYR A 21 -5.66 22.44 10.58
CA TYR A 21 -4.35 22.53 11.24
C TYR A 21 -3.95 21.22 11.92
N ARG A 22 -4.88 20.46 12.49
CA ARG A 22 -4.61 19.12 13.05
C ARG A 22 -4.08 18.15 12.00
N LYS A 23 -4.59 18.21 10.76
CA LYS A 23 -4.10 17.36 9.65
C LYS A 23 -2.64 17.61 9.27
N ARG A 24 -2.02 18.72 9.72
CA ARG A 24 -0.58 18.97 9.55
C ARG A 24 0.29 17.83 10.12
N TRP A 25 -0.16 17.18 11.19
CA TRP A 25 0.52 16.03 11.78
C TRP A 25 0.50 14.79 10.89
N GLU A 26 -0.53 14.61 10.04
CA GLU A 26 -0.57 13.50 9.10
C GLU A 26 0.56 13.61 8.06
N ILE A 27 0.92 14.84 7.68
CA ILE A 27 2.07 15.10 6.79
C ILE A 27 3.37 14.66 7.46
N GLU A 28 3.56 14.98 8.74
CA GLU A 28 4.75 14.53 9.49
C GLU A 28 4.80 13.01 9.61
N LEU A 29 3.65 12.36 9.84
CA LEU A 29 3.56 10.90 9.87
C LEU A 29 3.89 10.28 8.51
N LEU A 30 3.42 10.87 7.40
CA LEU A 30 3.76 10.46 6.04
C LEU A 30 5.27 10.52 5.80
N PHE A 31 5.92 11.63 6.15
CA PHE A 31 7.37 11.77 6.01
C PHE A 31 8.14 10.81 6.92
N LYS A 32 7.64 10.53 8.13
CA LYS A 32 8.22 9.53 9.03
C LYS A 32 8.17 8.14 8.41
N GLN A 33 7.02 7.75 7.87
CA GLN A 33 6.83 6.47 7.18
C GLN A 33 7.75 6.37 5.96
N MET A 34 7.84 7.41 5.13
CA MET A 34 8.79 7.44 4.01
C MET A 34 10.23 7.20 4.46
N LYS A 35 10.71 7.93 5.47
CA LYS A 35 12.09 7.79 5.95
C LYS A 35 12.36 6.42 6.59
N GLN A 36 11.34 5.76 7.14
CA GLN A 36 11.45 4.42 7.71
C GLN A 36 11.44 3.32 6.64
N ASN A 37 10.57 3.45 5.64
CA ASN A 37 10.39 2.46 4.58
C ASN A 37 11.48 2.54 3.50
N PHE A 38 12.10 3.71 3.33
CA PHE A 38 13.22 3.90 2.43
C PHE A 38 14.52 3.92 3.23
N PRO A 39 15.38 2.90 3.09
CA PRO A 39 16.75 3.01 3.55
C PRO A 39 17.47 4.03 2.66
N LEU A 40 17.30 5.32 2.96
CA LEU A 40 17.99 6.47 2.36
C LEU A 40 19.53 6.41 2.53
N LYS A 41 20.06 5.29 3.04
CA LYS A 41 21.49 5.00 3.16
C LYS A 41 22.08 4.39 1.88
N TYR A 42 21.27 3.78 1.02
CA TYR A 42 21.76 3.10 -0.19
C TYR A 42 21.02 3.63 -1.41
N PHE A 43 21.61 4.62 -2.07
CA PHE A 43 21.14 5.10 -3.36
C PHE A 43 21.71 4.18 -4.45
N TYR A 44 20.87 3.79 -5.42
CA TYR A 44 21.30 2.96 -6.56
C TYR A 44 22.17 3.74 -7.55
N GLY A 45 22.28 5.07 -7.41
CA GLY A 45 23.17 5.91 -8.18
C GLY A 45 23.50 7.21 -7.44
N GLU A 46 24.71 7.72 -7.63
CA GLU A 46 25.22 8.93 -6.96
C GLU A 46 24.76 10.23 -7.64
N SER A 47 24.09 10.15 -8.80
CA SER A 47 23.63 11.34 -9.51
C SER A 47 22.38 11.95 -8.86
N ALA A 48 22.32 13.28 -8.82
CA ALA A 48 21.16 14.01 -8.29
C ALA A 48 19.85 13.63 -9.01
N ASN A 49 19.91 13.27 -10.29
CA ASN A 49 18.74 12.83 -11.05
C ASN A 49 18.27 11.44 -10.60
N ALA A 50 19.19 10.49 -10.38
CA ALA A 50 18.85 9.16 -9.87
C ALA A 50 18.16 9.25 -8.50
N ILE A 51 18.66 10.11 -7.62
CA ILE A 51 18.06 10.35 -6.30
C ILE A 51 16.64 10.93 -6.45
N LYS A 52 16.44 11.92 -7.33
CA LYS A 52 15.11 12.50 -7.60
C LYS A 52 14.13 11.45 -8.10
N ILE A 53 14.53 10.64 -9.08
CA ILE A 53 13.69 9.57 -9.63
C ILE A 53 13.34 8.55 -8.54
N GLN A 54 14.31 8.16 -7.71
CA GLN A 54 14.07 7.23 -6.60
C GLN A 54 13.03 7.77 -5.62
N ILE A 55 13.08 9.08 -5.29
CA ILE A 55 12.08 9.73 -4.43
C ILE A 55 10.69 9.77 -5.11
N TRP A 56 10.62 10.04 -6.41
CA TRP A 56 9.33 10.04 -7.12
C TRP A 56 8.70 8.65 -7.19
N VAL A 57 9.48 7.61 -7.53
CA VAL A 57 9.00 6.23 -7.57
C VAL A 57 8.53 5.76 -6.20
N THR A 58 9.27 6.12 -5.15
CA THR A 58 8.92 5.92 -3.74
C THR A 58 7.53 6.49 -3.41
N LEU A 59 7.29 7.74 -3.78
CA LEU A 59 6.03 8.44 -3.51
C LEU A 59 4.86 7.77 -4.23
N ILE A 60 5.07 7.41 -5.52
CA ILE A 60 4.06 6.72 -6.32
C ILE A 60 3.72 5.36 -5.71
N ALA A 61 4.72 4.56 -5.36
CA ALA A 61 4.51 3.24 -4.74
C ALA A 61 3.76 3.35 -3.40
N ASN A 62 4.13 4.31 -2.54
CA ASN A 62 3.44 4.54 -1.28
C ASN A 62 1.98 4.96 -1.48
N PHE A 63 1.72 5.82 -2.46
CA PHE A 63 0.36 6.24 -2.80
C PHE A 63 -0.50 5.07 -3.31
N LEU A 64 0.05 4.22 -4.19
CA LEU A 64 -0.63 3.02 -4.66
C LEU A 64 -0.95 2.07 -3.50
N LEU A 65 -0.01 1.82 -2.59
CA LEU A 65 -0.26 0.99 -1.40
C LEU A 65 -1.36 1.58 -0.50
N MET A 66 -1.41 2.91 -0.33
CA MET A 66 -2.48 3.58 0.43
C MET A 66 -3.84 3.43 -0.26
N LEU A 67 -3.90 3.59 -1.59
CA LEU A 67 -5.14 3.38 -2.36
C LEU A 67 -5.62 1.93 -2.24
N MET A 68 -4.71 0.96 -2.38
CA MET A 68 -5.03 -0.45 -2.18
C MET A 68 -5.58 -0.70 -0.78
N ARG A 69 -4.91 -0.17 0.25
CA ARG A 69 -5.38 -0.29 1.63
C ARG A 69 -6.79 0.29 1.84
N LYS A 70 -7.13 1.39 1.16
CA LYS A 70 -8.46 2.02 1.23
C LYS A 70 -9.55 1.19 0.54
N GLY A 71 -9.22 0.46 -0.53
CA GLY A 71 -10.16 -0.41 -1.24
C GLY A 71 -10.42 -1.75 -0.54
N LEU A 72 -9.56 -2.17 0.37
CA LEU A 72 -9.66 -3.45 1.06
C LEU A 72 -10.67 -3.40 2.21
N ARG A 73 -11.52 -4.44 2.28
CA ARG A 73 -12.47 -4.59 3.40
C ARG A 73 -11.78 -4.99 4.71
N ARG A 74 -10.62 -5.64 4.63
CA ARG A 74 -9.86 -6.16 5.78
C ARG A 74 -8.78 -5.16 6.19
N SER A 75 -8.62 -4.95 7.50
CA SER A 75 -7.59 -4.05 8.02
C SER A 75 -6.21 -4.69 7.96
N TRP A 76 -5.51 -4.51 6.85
CA TRP A 76 -4.10 -4.91 6.73
C TRP A 76 -3.17 -3.86 7.37
N SER A 77 -2.07 -4.34 7.98
CA SER A 77 -0.95 -3.48 8.37
C SER A 77 -0.19 -3.04 7.12
N PHE A 78 0.41 -1.85 7.15
CA PHE A 78 1.13 -1.31 5.99
C PHE A 78 2.29 -2.20 5.55
N SER A 79 3.08 -2.70 6.52
CA SER A 79 4.22 -3.59 6.24
C SER A 79 3.76 -4.95 5.68
N GLY A 80 2.67 -5.51 6.21
CA GLY A 80 2.08 -6.75 5.71
C GLY A 80 1.59 -6.62 4.27
N LEU A 81 0.88 -5.53 3.96
CA LEU A 81 0.44 -5.22 2.60
C LEU A 81 1.62 -5.06 1.64
N ALA A 82 2.63 -4.27 2.02
CA ALA A 82 3.83 -4.07 1.19
C ALA A 82 4.60 -5.37 0.93
N THR A 83 4.72 -6.23 1.95
CA THR A 83 5.38 -7.54 1.82
C THR A 83 4.61 -8.44 0.87
N MET A 84 3.28 -8.46 1.00
CA MET A 84 2.47 -9.34 0.17
C MET A 84 2.45 -8.87 -1.28
N VAL A 85 2.32 -7.56 -1.52
CA VAL A 85 2.50 -6.97 -2.87
C VAL A 85 3.87 -7.32 -3.43
N ARG A 86 4.95 -7.25 -2.63
CA ARG A 86 6.29 -7.64 -3.09
C ARG A 86 6.36 -9.11 -3.54
N ILE A 87 5.72 -10.02 -2.80
CA ILE A 87 5.72 -11.46 -3.13
C ILE A 87 4.84 -11.71 -4.37
N THR A 88 3.70 -11.04 -4.47
CA THR A 88 2.70 -11.31 -5.50
C THR A 88 2.91 -10.52 -6.78
N LEU A 89 3.81 -9.52 -6.79
CA LEU A 89 4.06 -8.64 -7.93
C LEU A 89 4.40 -9.38 -9.22
N MET A 90 5.06 -10.53 -9.10
CA MET A 90 5.49 -11.34 -10.24
C MET A 90 4.43 -12.34 -10.70
N TYR A 91 3.35 -12.51 -9.95
CA TYR A 91 2.27 -13.43 -10.26
C TYR A 91 1.07 -12.68 -10.86
N TYR A 92 0.45 -13.27 -11.88
CA TYR A 92 -0.78 -12.74 -12.49
C TYR A 92 -1.99 -13.13 -11.62
N VAL A 93 -2.18 -12.42 -10.51
CA VAL A 93 -3.26 -12.68 -9.54
C VAL A 93 -4.13 -11.44 -9.41
N ASP A 94 -5.45 -11.63 -9.33
CA ASP A 94 -6.36 -10.55 -8.97
C ASP A 94 -6.12 -10.13 -7.51
N PHE A 95 -5.55 -8.94 -7.34
CA PHE A 95 -5.25 -8.37 -6.04
C PHE A 95 -6.49 -8.26 -5.14
N TYR A 96 -7.67 -7.93 -5.71
CA TYR A 96 -8.87 -7.79 -4.88
C TYR A 96 -9.32 -9.13 -4.30
N SER A 97 -9.32 -10.19 -5.11
CA SER A 97 -9.59 -11.55 -4.64
C SER A 97 -8.57 -11.99 -3.59
N LEU A 98 -7.28 -11.86 -3.88
CA LEU A 98 -6.20 -12.36 -3.02
C LEU A 98 -6.19 -11.73 -1.63
N PHE A 99 -6.36 -10.41 -1.55
CA PHE A 99 -6.29 -9.69 -0.29
C PHE A 99 -7.59 -9.76 0.54
N ASN A 100 -8.73 -10.05 -0.08
CA ASN A 100 -10.00 -10.23 0.63
C ASN A 100 -10.27 -11.71 0.99
N TYR A 101 -9.82 -12.66 0.18
CA TYR A 101 -10.06 -14.10 0.35
C TYR A 101 -8.80 -14.94 0.10
N PRO A 102 -7.74 -14.80 0.91
CA PRO A 102 -6.54 -15.61 0.75
C PRO A 102 -6.81 -17.13 0.86
N GLU A 103 -7.88 -17.53 1.54
CA GLU A 103 -8.31 -18.93 1.67
C GLU A 103 -9.02 -19.47 0.42
N LYS A 104 -9.64 -18.63 -0.41
CA LYS A 104 -10.36 -19.09 -1.61
C LYS A 104 -9.43 -19.68 -2.67
N ASP A 105 -8.22 -19.14 -2.80
CA ASP A 105 -7.21 -19.74 -3.69
C ASP A 105 -6.77 -21.11 -3.17
N TRP A 106 -6.71 -21.29 -1.85
CA TRP A 106 -6.43 -22.59 -1.23
C TRP A 106 -7.59 -23.57 -1.42
N GLU A 107 -8.84 -23.12 -1.28
CA GLU A 107 -10.03 -23.93 -1.56
C GLU A 107 -10.17 -24.29 -3.04
N ALA A 108 -9.83 -23.38 -3.96
CA ALA A 108 -9.80 -23.64 -5.39
C ALA A 108 -8.74 -24.69 -5.74
N TYR A 109 -7.54 -24.55 -5.18
CA TYR A 109 -6.47 -25.54 -5.32
C TYR A 109 -6.85 -26.91 -4.73
N LEU A 110 -7.51 -26.93 -3.57
CA LEU A 110 -8.03 -28.18 -2.96
C LEU A 110 -9.14 -28.81 -3.81
N LYS A 111 -10.01 -28.01 -4.44
CA LYS A 111 -11.03 -28.50 -5.37
C LYS A 111 -10.42 -29.12 -6.61
N GLU A 112 -9.44 -28.45 -7.21
CA GLU A 112 -8.72 -28.94 -8.39
C GLU A 112 -7.94 -30.23 -8.09
N LYS A 113 -7.37 -30.36 -6.88
CA LYS A 113 -6.75 -31.62 -6.43
C LYS A 113 -7.72 -32.73 -6.03
N ALA A 114 -8.94 -32.36 -5.63
CA ALA A 114 -10.00 -33.32 -5.30
C ALA A 114 -10.66 -33.90 -6.56
N GLU A 115 -10.58 -33.18 -7.69
CA GLU A 115 -10.85 -33.73 -9.01
C GLU A 115 -9.68 -34.64 -9.41
N SER A 116 -9.89 -35.96 -9.34
CA SER A 116 -8.90 -36.94 -9.82
C SER A 116 -8.48 -36.60 -11.25
N PRO A 117 -7.19 -36.78 -11.62
CA PRO A 117 -6.79 -36.71 -13.02
C PRO A 117 -7.72 -37.62 -13.83
N PRO A 118 -8.18 -37.21 -15.03
CA PRO A 118 -8.93 -38.12 -15.89
C PRO A 118 -8.11 -39.39 -16.02
N GLU A 119 -8.72 -40.54 -15.70
CA GLU A 119 -8.02 -41.82 -15.80
C GLU A 119 -7.48 -41.92 -17.23
N PRO A 120 -6.16 -42.14 -17.40
CA PRO A 120 -5.63 -42.34 -18.73
C PRO A 120 -6.35 -43.55 -19.30
N SER A 121 -7.12 -43.32 -20.35
CA SER A 121 -7.73 -44.40 -21.10
C SER A 121 -6.56 -45.23 -21.66
N LEU A 122 -6.55 -46.53 -21.37
CA LEU A 122 -5.49 -47.46 -21.75
C LEU A 122 -5.31 -47.56 -23.29
N PHE A 123 -6.15 -46.86 -24.05
CA PHE A 123 -6.26 -46.95 -25.50
C PHE A 123 -6.26 -45.59 -26.21
N ASP A 124 -5.93 -44.48 -25.52
CA ASP A 124 -5.61 -43.19 -26.16
C ASP A 124 -4.09 -42.95 -26.24
#